data_AF-A0A6T9Y095-F1
#
_entry.id   AF-A0A6T9Y095-F1
#
_cell.length_a   1.000
_cell.length_b   1.000
_cell.length_c   1.000
_cell.angle_alpha   90.00
_cell.angle_beta   90.00
_cell.angle_gamma   90.00
#
_symmetry.space_group_name_H-M   'P 1'
#
loop_
_entity.id
_entity.type
_entity.pdbx_description
1 polymer ?
#
loop_
_entity_poly.entity_id
_entity_poly.type
_entity_poly.pdbx_seq_one_letter_code
_entity_poly.pdbx_strand_id
1 'polypeptide(L)'
;MRFSELSAQADDFENGFNNSKWQNAPASLNVGAWTFDSDNAYVENGRLKIATTQETHTRSFQDSCWDGVSGGPSQTVQRQLFYKSGAVRSAIVSRSF
;
A
#
# COMPACT_ATOMS: atom_id res chain seq x y z
N MET A 1 17.01 -1.65 -30.02
CA MET A 1 16.12 -1.89 -28.86
C MET A 1 14.83 -1.12 -29.12
N ARG A 2 13.65 -1.75 -29.06
CA ARG A 2 12.35 -1.05 -29.13
C ARG A 2 11.68 -1.21 -27.76
N PHE A 3 11.36 -0.10 -27.12
CA PHE A 3 10.56 -0.07 -25.91
C PHE A 3 9.07 0.01 -26.29
N SER A 4 8.22 -0.65 -25.53
CA SER A 4 6.76 -0.53 -25.60
C SER A 4 6.24 -0.17 -24.23
N GLU A 5 5.35 0.80 -24.16
CA GLU A 5 4.66 1.17 -22.92
C GLU A 5 3.71 0.05 -22.48
N LEU A 6 3.64 -0.17 -21.17
CA LEU A 6 2.61 -1.01 -20.55
C LEU A 6 1.50 -0.09 -20.00
N SER A 7 0.56 0.32 -20.86
CA SER A 7 -0.45 1.34 -20.50
C SER A 7 -1.37 0.97 -19.33
N ALA A 8 -1.45 -0.31 -18.97
CA ALA A 8 -2.15 -0.76 -17.76
C ALA A 8 -1.42 -0.38 -16.45
N GLN A 9 -0.12 -0.07 -16.51
CA GLN A 9 0.72 0.31 -15.36
C GLN A 9 1.33 1.71 -15.48
N ALA A 10 1.08 2.42 -16.60
CA ALA A 10 1.48 3.81 -16.79
C ALA A 10 0.29 4.73 -16.52
N ASP A 11 0.45 5.78 -15.72
CA ASP A 11 -0.59 6.78 -15.46
C ASP A 11 0.06 8.15 -15.21
N ASP A 12 -0.45 9.18 -15.86
CA ASP A 12 -0.01 10.56 -15.66
C ASP A 12 -0.78 11.27 -14.54
N PHE A 13 -1.92 10.70 -14.10
CA PHE A 13 -2.84 11.24 -13.11
C PHE A 13 -3.47 12.60 -13.46
N GLU A 14 -3.36 13.08 -14.71
CA GLU A 14 -3.94 14.35 -15.14
C GLU A 14 -5.48 14.31 -15.12
N ASN A 15 -6.06 13.12 -15.31
CA ASN A 15 -7.51 12.89 -15.30
C ASN A 15 -8.04 12.34 -13.96
N GLY A 16 -7.29 12.52 -12.86
CA GLY A 16 -7.68 12.04 -11.54
C GLY A 16 -7.29 10.58 -11.27
N PHE A 17 -7.86 10.01 -10.21
CA PHE A 17 -7.53 8.65 -9.76
C PHE A 17 -8.31 7.59 -10.53
N ASN A 18 -7.63 6.72 -11.27
CA ASN A 18 -8.27 5.67 -12.03
C ASN A 18 -8.33 4.34 -11.26
N ASN A 19 -9.48 4.05 -10.64
CA ASN A 19 -9.73 2.81 -9.88
C ASN A 19 -9.68 1.52 -10.74
N SER A 20 -9.78 1.61 -12.08
CA SER A 20 -9.63 0.45 -12.95
C SER A 20 -8.16 0.04 -13.15
N LYS A 21 -7.23 0.98 -12.92
CA LYS A 21 -5.77 0.77 -13.04
C LYS A 21 -5.09 0.62 -11.70
N TRP A 22 -5.62 1.27 -10.66
CA TRP A 22 -5.01 1.32 -9.34
C TRP A 22 -5.98 0.86 -8.25
N GLN A 23 -5.53 -0.09 -7.43
CA GLN A 23 -6.15 -0.41 -6.16
C GLN A 23 -5.62 0.56 -5.10
N ASN A 24 -6.51 1.34 -4.50
CA ASN A 24 -6.19 2.21 -3.36
C ASN A 24 -6.19 1.41 -2.04
N ALA A 25 -5.28 1.76 -1.12
CA ALA A 25 -5.09 1.13 0.19
C ALA A 25 -5.14 -0.42 0.17
N PRO A 26 -4.32 -1.08 -0.66
CA PRO A 26 -4.36 -2.53 -0.80
C PRO A 26 -3.99 -3.23 0.51
N ALA A 27 -4.97 -3.90 1.14
CA ALA A 27 -4.80 -4.56 2.44
C ALA A 27 -3.66 -5.59 2.46
N SER A 28 -3.37 -6.25 1.33
CA SER A 28 -2.25 -7.20 1.22
C SER A 28 -0.87 -6.55 1.36
N LEU A 29 -0.78 -5.23 1.25
CA LEU A 29 0.46 -4.49 1.47
C LEU A 29 0.59 -3.97 2.91
N ASN A 30 -0.40 -4.18 3.80
CA ASN A 30 -0.30 -3.80 5.21
C ASN A 30 0.76 -4.64 5.93
N VAL A 31 2.00 -4.24 5.77
CA VAL A 31 3.21 -4.79 6.37
C VAL A 31 3.90 -3.71 7.21
N GLY A 32 4.76 -4.11 8.14
CA GLY A 32 5.49 -3.16 8.98
C GLY A 32 4.61 -2.44 10.01
N ALA A 33 4.97 -1.20 10.36
CA ALA A 33 4.44 -0.49 11.54
C ALA A 33 3.38 0.57 11.21
N TRP A 34 2.71 0.47 10.06
CA TRP A 34 1.63 1.37 9.64
C TRP A 34 0.47 0.57 9.02
N THR A 35 -0.60 1.30 8.67
CA THR A 35 -1.77 0.78 7.94
C THR A 35 -2.08 1.72 6.78
N PHE A 36 -2.45 1.19 5.63
CA PHE A 36 -2.87 2.02 4.50
C PHE A 36 -4.33 2.46 4.63
N ASP A 37 -4.56 3.74 4.35
CA ASP A 37 -5.87 4.39 4.34
C ASP A 37 -6.14 4.95 2.94
N SER A 38 -7.36 4.80 2.44
CA SER A 38 -7.73 5.29 1.10
C SER A 38 -7.69 6.81 1.02
N ASP A 39 -7.95 7.49 2.14
CA ASP A 39 -7.96 8.95 2.19
C ASP A 39 -6.55 9.54 2.08
N ASN A 40 -5.52 8.73 2.34
CA ASN A 40 -4.11 9.13 2.26
C ASN A 40 -3.50 8.94 0.86
N ALA A 41 -4.23 8.43 -0.13
CA ALA A 41 -3.78 8.36 -1.51
C ALA A 41 -4.83 9.00 -2.44
N TYR A 42 -4.52 10.18 -2.97
CA TYR A 42 -5.44 11.00 -3.75
C TYR A 42 -4.70 11.74 -4.86
N VAL A 43 -5.43 12.17 -5.89
CA VAL A 43 -4.87 13.00 -6.95
C VAL A 43 -5.22 14.46 -6.70
N GLU A 44 -4.22 15.32 -6.75
CA GLU A 44 -4.41 16.76 -6.68
C GLU A 44 -3.48 17.44 -7.69
N ASN A 45 -4.02 18.33 -8.53
CA ASN A 45 -3.29 19.07 -9.57
C ASN A 45 -2.47 18.15 -10.50
N GLY A 46 -3.13 17.11 -11.04
CA GLY A 46 -2.53 16.17 -11.98
C GLY A 46 -1.48 15.22 -11.37
N ARG A 47 -1.41 15.13 -10.03
CA ARG A 47 -0.38 14.33 -9.36
C ARG A 47 -0.98 13.45 -8.28
N LEU A 48 -0.59 12.17 -8.29
CA LEU A 48 -0.81 11.29 -7.15
C LEU A 48 -0.02 11.80 -5.94
N LYS A 49 -0.73 12.04 -4.85
CA LYS A 49 -0.18 12.37 -3.54
C LYS A 49 -0.37 11.18 -2.62
N ILE A 50 0.72 10.81 -1.94
CA ILE A 50 0.74 9.81 -0.88
C ILE A 50 1.05 10.54 0.42
N ALA A 51 0.05 10.64 1.29
CA ALA A 51 0.17 11.26 2.59
C ALA A 51 0.49 10.22 3.65
N THR A 52 1.17 10.65 4.71
CA THR A 52 1.29 9.89 5.96
C THR A 52 0.69 10.74 7.07
N THR A 53 -0.17 10.14 7.86
CA THR A 53 -0.89 10.79 8.95
C THR A 53 -0.55 10.10 10.27
N GLN A 54 -0.39 10.90 11.32
CA GLN A 54 -0.24 10.38 12.67
C GLN A 54 -1.63 10.06 13.23
N GLU A 55 -1.95 8.78 13.34
CA GLU A 55 -3.23 8.29 13.82
C GLU A 55 -3.01 7.01 14.62
N THR A 56 -3.42 7.03 15.90
CA THR A 56 -3.32 5.87 16.77
C THR A 56 -4.44 4.88 16.47
N HIS A 57 -4.08 3.64 16.16
CA HIS A 57 -5.03 2.58 15.86
C HIS A 57 -4.45 1.23 16.27
N THR A 58 -5.28 0.18 16.27
CA THR A 58 -4.87 -1.20 16.55
C THR A 58 -5.17 -2.07 15.36
N ARG A 59 -4.25 -2.99 15.02
CA ARG A 59 -4.53 -4.04 14.04
C ARG A 59 -3.83 -5.35 14.37
N SER A 60 -4.30 -6.42 13.73
CA SER A 60 -3.57 -7.68 13.65
C SER A 60 -2.21 -7.47 12.98
N PHE A 61 -1.17 -8.00 13.60
CA PHE A 61 0.22 -7.89 13.17
C PHE A 61 0.90 -9.25 13.35
N GLN A 62 1.66 -9.69 12.34
CA GLN A 62 2.50 -10.89 12.44
C GLN A 62 3.80 -10.51 13.13
N ASP A 63 3.91 -10.83 14.42
CA ASP A 63 5.11 -10.57 15.21
C ASP A 63 6.03 -11.79 15.16
N SER A 64 7.12 -11.67 14.40
CA SER A 64 8.17 -12.70 14.29
C SER A 64 9.12 -12.74 15.48
N CYS A 65 9.01 -11.79 16.42
CA CYS A 65 9.86 -11.68 17.60
C CYS A 65 9.03 -11.77 18.90
N TRP A 66 7.80 -12.29 18.83
CA TRP A 66 6.87 -12.34 19.96
C TRP A 66 7.42 -13.12 21.17
N ASP A 67 8.27 -14.11 20.92
CA ASP A 67 8.96 -14.96 21.91
C ASP A 67 10.36 -14.44 22.29
N GLY A 68 10.74 -13.26 21.77
CA GLY A 68 12.06 -12.67 21.98
C GLY A 68 13.18 -13.24 21.10
N VAL A 69 12.89 -14.17 20.19
CA VAL A 69 13.87 -14.78 19.28
C VAL A 69 13.69 -14.24 17.87
N SER A 70 14.71 -13.56 17.34
CA SER A 70 14.67 -13.06 15.96
C SER A 70 14.67 -14.20 14.95
N GLY A 71 13.73 -14.16 14.00
CA GLY A 71 13.61 -15.16 12.92
C GLY A 71 12.85 -16.43 13.31
N GLY A 72 12.21 -16.46 14.48
CA GLY A 72 11.31 -17.52 14.91
C GLY A 72 9.97 -17.54 14.15
N PRO A 73 9.09 -18.52 14.45
CA PRO A 73 7.73 -18.55 13.90
C PRO A 73 6.96 -17.30 14.33
N SER A 74 6.26 -16.66 13.38
CA SER A 74 5.47 -15.47 13.69
C SER A 74 4.17 -15.82 14.41
N GLN A 75 3.77 -14.97 15.35
CA GLN A 75 2.46 -15.03 15.99
C GLN A 75 1.61 -13.83 15.59
N THR A 76 0.32 -14.06 15.33
CA THR A 76 -0.64 -12.97 15.15
C THR A 76 -0.96 -12.34 16.51
N VAL A 77 -0.67 -11.05 16.65
CA VAL A 77 -0.96 -10.26 17.85
C VAL A 77 -1.76 -9.00 17.49
N GLN A 78 -2.45 -8.41 18.46
CA GLN A 78 -3.00 -7.06 18.31
C GLN A 78 -1.92 -6.04 18.67
N ARG A 79 -1.57 -5.16 17.73
CA ARG A 79 -0.53 -4.15 17.92
C ARG A 79 -1.14 -2.76 17.78
N GLN A 80 -0.88 -1.90 18.78
CA GLN A 80 -1.10 -0.47 18.63
C GLN A 80 -0.02 0.13 17.72
N LEU A 81 -0.45 0.87 16.71
CA LEU A 81 0.37 1.58 15.73
C LEU A 81 -0.02 3.06 15.73
N PHE A 82 0.87 3.90 15.18
CA PHE A 82 0.76 5.35 15.34
C PHE A 82 0.67 6.13 14.04
N TYR A 83 0.81 5.45 12.90
CA TYR A 83 0.80 6.10 11.59
C TYR A 83 -0.05 5.32 10.60
N LYS A 84 -0.82 6.06 9.81
CA LYS A 84 -1.39 5.58 8.56
C LYS A 84 -0.68 6.22 7.37
N SER A 85 -0.73 5.57 6.23
CA SER A 85 -0.15 6.09 4.98
C SER A 85 -1.06 5.81 3.80
N GLY A 86 -0.76 6.39 2.63
CA GLY A 86 -1.38 6.02 1.38
C GLY A 86 -0.57 4.93 0.66
N ALA A 87 -1.25 4.09 -0.10
CA ALA A 87 -0.58 3.24 -1.08
C ALA A 87 -1.50 2.95 -2.25
N VAL A 88 -0.89 2.75 -3.41
CA VAL A 88 -1.58 2.29 -4.62
C VAL A 88 -0.84 1.08 -5.16
N ARG A 89 -1.58 0.14 -5.73
CA ARG A 89 -1.02 -1.01 -6.45
C ARG A 89 -1.71 -1.12 -7.79
N SER A 90 -0.99 -1.46 -8.85
CA SER A 90 -1.63 -1.73 -10.14
C SER A 90 -2.67 -2.85 -9.97
N ALA A 91 -3.92 -2.58 -10.36
CA ALA A 91 -5.02 -3.53 -10.26
C ALA A 91 -4.86 -4.70 -11.24
N ILE A 92 -4.16 -4.46 -12.35
CA ILE A 92 -3.86 -5.47 -13.37
C ILE A 92 -2.45 -6.00 -13.14
N VAL A 93 -2.37 -7.28 -12.78
CA VAL A 93 -1.13 -8.05 -12.85
C VAL A 93 -0.99 -8.52 -14.29
N SER A 94 -0.12 -7.91 -15.09
CA SER A 94 0.25 -8.49 -16.37
C SER A 94 0.95 -9.82 -16.10
N ARG A 95 0.26 -10.94 -16.30
CA ARG A 95 0.92 -12.24 -16.40
C ARG A 95 1.63 -12.28 -17.74
N SER A 96 2.94 -12.07 -17.73
CA SER A 96 3.78 -12.49 -18.84
C SER A 96 3.79 -14.02 -18.84
N PHE A 97 3.22 -14.63 -19.89
CA PHE A 97 3.47 -16.04 -20.23
C PHE A 97 4.71 -16.13 -21.11
#